data_AF-A0A944HTZ1-F1
#
_entry.id   AF-A0A944HTZ1-F1
#
_cell.length_a   1.000
_cell.length_b   1.000
_cell.length_c   1.000
_cell.angle_alpha   90.00
_cell.angle_beta   90.00
_cell.angle_gamma   90.00
#
_symmetry.space_group_name_H-M   'P 1'
#
loop_
_entity.id
_entity.type
_entity.pdbx_description
1 polymer ?
#
loop_
_entity_poly.entity_id
_entity_poly.type
_entity_poly.pdbx_seq_one_letter_code
_entity_poly.pdbx_strand_id
1 'polypeptide(L)'
;MRRTTTMTTVLAGLVLTATAVAAAPSYAADSASPAGGASTTAHAEGPKGDGAKKLCQRAPKLERRIDERIKRMEGTVGTRGSIKYLEQRIANAKKANHTAIAKFLGDRLDTRKKLLTDLKKQKPDLKGVATWCKANNNGKAGSASPKS
;
A
#
# COMPACT_ATOMS: atom_id res chain seq x y z
N MET A 1 20.54 18.25 -21.73
CA MET A 1 20.16 19.57 -21.18
C MET A 1 19.50 19.37 -19.82
N ARG A 2 20.21 19.66 -18.74
CA ARG A 2 19.74 19.49 -17.35
C ARG A 2 19.16 20.83 -16.90
N ARG A 3 17.89 20.87 -16.52
CA ARG A 3 17.25 22.06 -15.94
C ARG A 3 17.44 21.99 -14.42
N THR A 4 18.28 22.88 -13.92
CA THR A 4 18.55 23.09 -12.50
C THR A 4 17.50 24.06 -11.96
N THR A 5 16.68 23.62 -11.01
CA THR A 5 15.67 24.49 -10.37
C THR A 5 16.14 24.79 -8.96
N THR A 6 16.40 26.08 -8.71
CA THR A 6 16.85 26.65 -7.43
C THR A 6 15.71 26.70 -6.40
N MET A 7 16.03 26.28 -5.17
CA MET A 7 15.18 26.39 -3.98
C MET A 7 15.17 27.83 -3.45
N THR A 8 13.99 28.35 -3.09
CA THR A 8 13.84 29.59 -2.28
C THR A 8 13.17 29.23 -0.96
N THR A 9 13.94 29.34 0.12
CA THR A 9 13.53 29.22 1.52
C THR A 9 13.14 30.59 2.07
N VAL A 10 11.95 30.74 2.63
CA VAL A 10 11.57 31.91 3.44
C VAL A 10 11.50 31.48 4.90
N LEU A 11 12.45 31.98 5.68
CA LEU A 11 12.47 31.95 7.15
C LEU A 11 11.64 33.13 7.65
N ALA A 12 10.60 32.85 8.44
CA ALA A 12 9.95 33.83 9.30
C ALA A 12 10.07 33.34 10.74
N GLY A 13 10.98 33.95 11.49
CA GLY A 13 11.14 33.76 12.92
C GLY A 13 10.18 34.63 13.71
N LEU A 14 9.72 34.13 14.86
CA LEU A 14 9.02 34.94 15.85
C LEU A 14 9.30 34.43 17.27
N VAL A 15 10.20 35.18 17.93
CA VAL A 15 10.29 35.58 19.35
C VAL A 15 10.30 34.47 20.43
N LEU A 16 11.49 34.33 21.05
CA LEU A 16 11.68 33.69 22.35
C LEU A 16 11.17 34.60 23.47
N THR A 17 10.23 34.12 24.28
CA THR A 17 10.02 34.60 25.65
C THR A 17 10.38 33.46 26.61
N ALA A 18 11.51 33.62 27.28
CA ALA A 18 12.00 32.73 28.32
C ALA A 18 11.43 33.15 29.68
N THR A 19 10.80 32.23 30.41
CA THR A 19 10.74 32.29 31.87
C THR A 19 10.68 30.89 32.49
N ALA A 20 11.73 30.62 33.26
CA ALA A 20 11.82 29.82 34.49
C ALA A 20 11.52 28.30 34.48
N VAL A 21 12.58 27.57 34.77
CA VAL A 21 12.62 26.17 35.22
C VAL A 21 12.03 26.07 36.64
N ALA A 22 11.09 25.15 36.83
CA ALA A 22 10.86 24.50 38.12
C ALA A 22 10.64 23.00 37.84
N ALA A 23 11.44 22.18 38.51
CA ALA A 23 11.46 20.73 38.39
C ALA A 23 10.54 20.06 39.44
N ALA A 24 10.08 18.86 39.10
CA ALA A 24 9.51 17.80 39.94
C ALA A 24 7.97 17.85 40.19
N PRO A 25 7.36 16.69 40.53
CA PRO A 25 6.44 15.96 39.65
C PRO A 25 4.98 16.07 40.11
N SER A 26 4.03 15.97 39.18
CA SER A 26 2.60 16.05 39.53
C SER A 26 1.81 15.02 38.75
N TYR A 27 1.75 13.81 39.32
CA TYR A 27 0.58 12.95 39.14
C TYR A 27 -0.56 13.62 39.92
N ALA A 28 -1.36 14.44 39.25
CA ALA A 28 -2.64 14.88 39.76
C ALA A 28 -3.54 15.13 38.55
N ALA A 29 -4.55 14.27 38.42
CA ALA A 29 -5.66 14.48 37.52
C ALA A 29 -6.36 15.78 37.93
N ASP A 30 -6.42 16.74 37.01
CA ASP A 30 -7.40 17.82 37.09
C ASP A 30 -8.22 17.83 35.79
N SER A 31 -9.51 17.61 35.99
CA SER A 31 -10.50 17.33 34.97
C SER A 31 -10.89 18.64 34.28
N ALA A 32 -10.11 19.06 33.29
CA ALA A 32 -10.53 20.07 32.33
C ALA A 32 -10.73 19.41 30.96
N SER A 33 -11.87 18.76 30.79
CA SER A 33 -12.35 18.25 29.51
C SER A 33 -12.76 19.44 28.63
N PRO A 34 -12.06 19.76 27.52
CA PRO A 34 -12.71 20.50 26.47
C PRO A 34 -13.71 19.52 25.86
N ALA A 35 -15.00 19.79 26.04
CA ALA A 35 -16.08 19.17 25.27
C ALA A 35 -15.92 19.54 23.79
N GLY A 36 -14.92 18.95 23.14
CA GLY A 36 -14.80 18.86 21.70
C GLY A 36 -15.76 17.78 21.26
N GLY A 37 -16.90 18.20 20.71
CA GLY A 37 -17.97 17.32 20.24
C GLY A 37 -17.38 16.12 19.51
N ALA A 38 -17.65 14.93 20.03
CA ALA A 38 -17.39 13.69 19.34
C ALA A 38 -18.12 13.75 18.00
N SER A 39 -17.40 14.11 16.94
CA SER A 39 -17.84 13.81 15.58
C SER A 39 -17.88 12.30 15.51
N THR A 40 -19.06 11.74 15.69
CA THR A 40 -19.35 10.34 15.38
C THR A 40 -19.04 10.19 13.90
N THR A 41 -17.82 9.76 13.58
CA THR A 41 -17.50 9.33 12.22
C THR A 41 -18.45 8.19 11.93
N ALA A 42 -19.46 8.45 11.11
CA ALA A 42 -20.40 7.44 10.66
C ALA A 42 -19.59 6.23 10.20
N HIS A 43 -19.79 5.09 10.85
CA HIS A 43 -19.17 3.84 10.42
C HIS A 43 -19.59 3.59 8.97
N ALA A 44 -18.63 3.22 8.12
CA ALA A 44 -18.93 2.91 6.73
C ALA A 44 -20.03 1.84 6.70
N GLU A 45 -21.17 2.16 6.08
CA GLU A 45 -22.25 1.21 5.91
C GLU A 45 -21.70 -0.06 5.23
N GLY A 46 -22.12 -1.23 5.71
CA GLY A 46 -21.73 -2.51 5.16
C GLY A 46 -22.06 -2.62 3.66
N PRO A 47 -21.43 -3.57 2.94
CA PRO A 47 -21.64 -3.71 1.50
C PRO A 47 -23.12 -3.97 1.18
N LYS A 48 -23.71 -3.12 0.34
CA LYS A 48 -25.12 -3.22 -0.11
C LYS A 48 -25.37 -4.32 -1.15
N GLY A 49 -24.57 -5.39 -1.15
CA GLY A 49 -24.61 -6.50 -2.11
C GLY A 49 -23.28 -7.26 -2.23
N ASP A 50 -23.21 -8.22 -3.15
CA ASP A 50 -22.04 -9.07 -3.39
C ASP A 50 -20.81 -8.34 -4.00
N GLY A 51 -21.01 -7.11 -4.48
CA GLY A 51 -19.96 -6.30 -5.10
C GLY A 51 -19.59 -6.72 -6.54
N ALA A 52 -20.31 -7.65 -7.16
CA ALA A 52 -19.98 -8.23 -8.47
C ALA A 52 -19.82 -7.16 -9.55
N LYS A 53 -20.74 -6.19 -9.63
CA LYS A 53 -20.66 -5.06 -10.58
C LYS A 53 -19.33 -4.30 -10.47
N LYS A 54 -18.90 -3.98 -9.25
CA LYS A 54 -17.67 -3.21 -9.01
C LYS A 54 -16.44 -4.06 -9.27
N LEU A 55 -16.50 -5.35 -8.97
CA LEU A 55 -15.44 -6.29 -9.31
C LEU A 55 -15.28 -6.42 -10.83
N CYS A 56 -16.37 -6.61 -11.57
CA CYS A 56 -16.36 -6.70 -13.03
C CYS A 56 -15.81 -5.44 -13.70
N GLN A 57 -16.16 -4.25 -13.20
CA GLN A 57 -15.57 -2.99 -13.67
C GLN A 57 -14.05 -2.92 -13.47
N ARG A 58 -13.53 -3.58 -12.43
CA ARG A 58 -12.11 -3.55 -12.06
C ARG A 58 -11.30 -4.69 -12.66
N ALA A 59 -11.92 -5.83 -12.97
CA ALA A 59 -11.28 -7.04 -13.47
C ALA A 59 -10.21 -6.78 -14.56
N PRO A 60 -10.49 -6.07 -15.66
CA PRO A 60 -9.48 -5.87 -16.72
C PRO A 60 -8.26 -5.06 -16.24
N LYS A 61 -8.46 -4.10 -15.33
CA LYS A 61 -7.36 -3.32 -14.74
C LYS A 61 -6.56 -4.16 -13.75
N LEU A 62 -7.21 -5.05 -13.01
CA LEU A 62 -6.56 -5.97 -12.08
C LEU A 62 -5.70 -6.98 -12.84
N GLU A 63 -6.20 -7.56 -13.94
CA GLU A 63 -5.45 -8.51 -14.78
C GLU A 63 -4.16 -7.88 -15.28
N ARG A 64 -4.26 -6.68 -15.89
CA ARG A 64 -3.09 -5.94 -16.37
C ARG A 64 -2.09 -5.66 -15.25
N ARG A 65 -2.56 -5.28 -14.07
CA ARG A 65 -1.70 -4.99 -12.92
C ARG A 65 -0.96 -6.23 -12.41
N ILE A 66 -1.63 -7.38 -12.36
CA ILE A 66 -1.02 -8.65 -12.00
C ILE A 66 0.07 -9.00 -13.01
N ASP A 67 -0.22 -8.87 -14.31
CA ASP A 67 0.75 -9.14 -15.38
C ASP A 67 1.97 -8.23 -15.33
N GLU A 68 1.77 -6.92 -15.18
CA GLU A 68 2.87 -5.96 -14.99
C GLU A 68 3.67 -6.23 -13.71
N ARG A 69 3.03 -6.80 -12.67
CA ARG A 69 3.70 -7.18 -11.44
C ARG A 69 4.59 -8.40 -11.62
N ILE A 70 4.05 -9.46 -12.21
CA ILE A 70 4.77 -10.68 -12.54
C ILE A 70 5.96 -10.32 -13.45
N LYS A 71 5.72 -9.59 -14.55
CA LYS A 71 6.76 -9.18 -15.50
C LYS A 71 7.88 -8.39 -14.82
N ARG A 72 7.57 -7.46 -13.91
CA ARG A 72 8.60 -6.71 -13.18
C ARG A 72 9.41 -7.61 -12.23
N MET A 73 8.74 -8.53 -11.53
CA MET A 73 9.40 -9.43 -10.59
C MET A 73 10.34 -10.41 -11.29
N GLU A 74 9.96 -10.91 -12.46
CA GLU A 74 10.74 -11.82 -13.31
C GLU A 74 11.77 -11.10 -14.19
N GLY A 75 11.84 -9.77 -14.11
CA GLY A 75 12.79 -8.97 -14.87
C GLY A 75 14.26 -9.30 -14.58
N THR A 76 15.15 -8.73 -15.39
CA THR A 76 16.60 -8.94 -15.30
C THR A 76 17.21 -8.23 -14.07
N VAL A 77 18.51 -8.39 -13.88
CA VAL A 77 19.29 -7.65 -12.86
C VAL A 77 19.22 -6.13 -13.03
N GLY A 78 18.91 -5.59 -14.22
CA GLY A 78 18.72 -4.14 -14.42
C GLY A 78 17.35 -3.63 -13.97
N THR A 79 16.39 -4.52 -13.72
CA THR A 79 15.02 -4.14 -13.39
C THR A 79 14.87 -3.91 -11.89
N ARG A 80 14.72 -2.65 -11.46
CA ARG A 80 14.51 -2.33 -10.05
C ARG A 80 13.29 -3.08 -9.48
N GLY A 81 13.54 -3.86 -8.44
CA GLY A 81 12.52 -4.65 -7.76
C GLY A 81 12.19 -6.00 -8.42
N SER A 82 12.98 -6.43 -9.40
CA SER A 82 13.02 -7.84 -9.81
C SER A 82 13.69 -8.70 -8.75
N ILE A 83 13.45 -10.00 -8.82
CA ILE A 83 14.10 -11.01 -7.97
C ILE A 83 15.61 -10.99 -8.23
N LYS A 84 16.03 -11.01 -9.50
CA LYS A 84 17.45 -11.00 -9.88
C LYS A 84 18.19 -9.75 -9.40
N TYR A 85 17.55 -8.58 -9.44
CA TYR A 85 18.13 -7.34 -8.90
C TYR A 85 18.34 -7.43 -7.38
N LEU A 86 17.38 -7.99 -6.64
CA LEU A 86 17.53 -8.17 -5.20
C LEU A 86 18.62 -9.19 -4.86
N GLU A 87 18.69 -10.30 -5.58
CA GLU A 87 19.75 -11.31 -5.43
C GLU A 87 21.14 -10.71 -5.63
N GLN A 88 21.33 -9.90 -6.68
CA GLN A 88 22.59 -9.19 -6.91
C GLN A 88 22.93 -8.22 -5.78
N ARG A 89 21.93 -7.47 -5.27
CA ARG A 89 22.16 -6.55 -4.14
C ARG A 89 22.54 -7.27 -2.86
N ILE A 90 21.95 -8.43 -2.60
CA ILE A 90 22.32 -9.28 -1.46
C ILE A 90 23.76 -9.76 -1.64
N ALA A 91 24.13 -10.22 -2.83
CA ALA A 91 25.50 -10.66 -3.12
C ALA A 91 26.50 -9.51 -2.90
N ASN A 92 26.19 -8.30 -3.38
CA ASN A 92 27.03 -7.13 -3.17
C ASN A 92 27.16 -6.75 -1.68
N ALA A 93 26.05 -6.79 -0.92
CA ALA A 93 26.08 -6.50 0.52
C ALA A 93 26.91 -7.54 1.29
N LYS A 94 26.81 -8.83 0.93
CA LYS A 94 27.64 -9.89 1.51
C LYS A 94 29.12 -9.69 1.21
N LYS A 95 29.47 -9.34 -0.04
CA LYS A 95 30.86 -9.02 -0.44
C LYS A 95 31.44 -7.83 0.33
N ALA A 96 30.60 -6.87 0.70
CA ALA A 96 30.98 -5.72 1.51
C ALA A 96 30.90 -5.97 3.03
N ASN A 97 30.63 -7.20 3.48
CA ASN A 97 30.41 -7.55 4.90
C ASN A 97 29.27 -6.78 5.59
N HIS A 98 28.31 -6.26 4.81
CA HIS A 98 27.15 -5.54 5.32
C HIS A 98 26.01 -6.53 5.70
N THR A 99 26.21 -7.28 6.79
CA THR A 99 25.32 -8.38 7.20
C THR A 99 23.88 -7.95 7.46
N ALA A 100 23.65 -6.85 8.17
CA ALA A 100 22.31 -6.33 8.45
C ALA A 100 21.55 -5.96 7.16
N ILE A 101 22.24 -5.34 6.19
CA ILE A 101 21.67 -5.01 4.89
C ILE A 101 21.36 -6.28 4.10
N ALA A 102 22.28 -7.24 4.07
CA ALA A 102 22.08 -8.52 3.40
C ALA A 102 20.86 -9.26 3.98
N LYS A 103 20.68 -9.25 5.30
CA LYS A 103 19.52 -9.85 5.97
C LYS A 103 18.22 -9.16 5.55
N PHE A 104 18.14 -7.83 5.69
CA PHE A 104 16.93 -7.08 5.30
C PHE A 104 16.55 -7.30 3.84
N LEU A 105 17.53 -7.33 2.94
CA LEU A 105 17.30 -7.61 1.53
C LEU A 105 16.88 -9.06 1.29
N GLY A 106 17.39 -10.02 2.08
CA GLY A 106 16.95 -11.41 2.10
C GLY A 106 15.47 -11.54 2.46
N ASP A 107 15.02 -10.96 3.57
CA ASP A 107 13.62 -11.00 4.00
C ASP A 107 12.69 -10.39 2.91
N ARG A 108 13.16 -9.32 2.25
CA ARG A 108 12.46 -8.69 1.11
C ARG A 108 12.43 -9.57 -0.14
N LEU A 109 13.48 -10.35 -0.38
CA LEU A 109 13.54 -11.32 -1.47
C LEU A 109 12.52 -12.43 -1.25
N ASP A 110 12.44 -12.98 -0.03
CA ASP A 110 11.52 -14.06 0.31
C ASP A 110 10.06 -13.61 0.18
N THR A 111 9.74 -12.44 0.73
CA THR A 111 8.42 -11.81 0.56
C THR A 111 8.05 -11.67 -0.92
N ARG A 112 9.02 -11.30 -1.77
CA ARG A 112 8.79 -11.12 -3.20
C ARG A 112 8.61 -12.44 -3.95
N LYS A 113 9.37 -13.48 -3.58
CA LYS A 113 9.22 -14.84 -4.13
C LYS A 113 7.84 -15.42 -3.78
N LYS A 114 7.42 -15.29 -2.51
CA LYS A 114 6.07 -15.67 -2.08
C LYS A 114 4.99 -14.94 -2.87
N LEU A 115 5.09 -13.60 -2.94
CA LEU A 115 4.12 -12.80 -3.69
C LEU A 115 4.06 -13.17 -5.19
N LEU A 116 5.19 -13.48 -5.82
CA LEU A 116 5.19 -13.94 -7.21
C LEU A 116 4.40 -15.26 -7.38
N THR A 117 4.62 -16.21 -6.48
CA THR A 117 3.86 -17.47 -6.45
C THR A 117 2.37 -17.22 -6.28
N ASP A 118 1.99 -16.37 -5.32
CA ASP A 118 0.58 -16.05 -5.04
C ASP A 118 -0.08 -15.36 -6.24
N LEU A 119 0.61 -14.42 -6.89
CA LEU A 119 0.10 -13.74 -8.08
C LEU A 119 -0.09 -14.68 -9.27
N LYS A 120 0.81 -15.65 -9.46
CA LYS A 120 0.67 -16.68 -10.51
C LYS A 120 -0.53 -17.58 -10.25
N LYS A 121 -0.81 -17.91 -8.99
CA LYS A 121 -2.00 -18.67 -8.59
C LYS A 121 -3.30 -17.88 -8.77
N GLN A 122 -3.31 -16.60 -8.41
CA GLN A 122 -4.51 -15.75 -8.50
C GLN A 122 -4.86 -15.31 -9.92
N LYS A 123 -3.88 -15.26 -10.83
CA LYS A 123 -4.08 -14.85 -12.24
C LYS A 123 -5.19 -15.66 -12.96
N PRO A 124 -5.21 -17.01 -12.94
CA PRO A 124 -6.29 -17.77 -13.55
C PRO A 124 -7.66 -17.53 -12.89
N ASP A 125 -7.71 -17.35 -11.56
CA ASP A 125 -8.97 -17.04 -10.86
C ASP A 125 -9.56 -15.73 -11.35
N LEU A 126 -8.72 -14.70 -11.50
CA LEU A 126 -9.17 -13.41 -12.01
C LEU A 126 -9.64 -13.49 -13.47
N LYS A 127 -9.01 -14.34 -14.30
CA LYS A 127 -9.52 -14.64 -15.65
C LYS A 127 -10.89 -15.33 -15.59
N GLY A 128 -11.09 -16.24 -14.64
CA GLY A 128 -12.40 -16.85 -14.37
C GLY A 128 -13.46 -15.80 -14.05
N VAL A 129 -13.13 -14.84 -13.17
CA VAL A 129 -14.00 -13.68 -12.87
C VAL A 129 -14.29 -12.87 -14.13
N ALA A 130 -13.27 -12.56 -14.95
CA ALA A 130 -13.48 -11.80 -16.18
C ALA A 130 -14.39 -12.52 -17.18
N THR A 131 -14.25 -13.84 -17.32
CA THR A 131 -15.15 -14.68 -18.13
C THR A 131 -16.58 -14.64 -17.58
N TRP A 132 -16.75 -14.81 -16.27
CA TRP A 132 -18.06 -14.73 -15.63
C TRP A 132 -18.71 -13.35 -15.84
N CYS A 133 -17.94 -12.27 -15.68
CA CYS A 133 -18.44 -10.91 -15.89
C CYS A 133 -18.98 -10.69 -17.29
N LYS A 134 -18.31 -11.23 -18.33
CA LYS A 134 -18.78 -11.15 -19.71
C LYS A 134 -20.10 -11.91 -19.92
N ALA A 135 -20.25 -13.07 -19.29
CA ALA A 135 -21.46 -13.89 -19.38
C ALA A 135 -22.65 -13.36 -18.56
N ASN A 136 -22.40 -12.51 -17.54
CA ASN A 136 -23.41 -12.12 -16.56
C ASN A 136 -23.67 -10.60 -16.54
N ASN A 137 -23.77 -9.97 -17.73
CA ASN A 137 -24.08 -8.54 -17.87
C ASN A 137 -23.18 -7.62 -17.01
N ASN A 138 -21.88 -7.94 -16.92
CA ASN A 138 -20.90 -7.25 -16.07
C ASN A 138 -21.29 -7.15 -14.59
N GLY A 139 -21.97 -8.18 -14.06
CA GLY A 139 -22.41 -8.22 -12.66
C GLY A 139 -23.51 -7.21 -12.35
N LYS A 140 -24.23 -6.72 -13.36
CA LYS A 140 -25.43 -5.90 -13.13
C LYS A 140 -26.50 -6.84 -12.57
N ALA A 141 -26.92 -6.61 -11.33
CA ALA A 141 -28.05 -7.33 -10.76
C ALA A 141 -29.24 -7.24 -11.74
N GLY A 142 -29.75 -8.41 -12.15
CA GLY A 142 -31.09 -8.47 -12.73
C GLY A 142 -32.05 -7.86 -11.70
N SER A 143 -33.01 -7.07 -12.15
CA SER A 143 -34.12 -6.57 -11.33
C SER A 143 -34.99 -7.75 -10.89
N ALA A 144 -34.51 -8.55 -9.95
CA ALA A 144 -35.22 -9.65 -9.34
C ALA A 144 -34.58 -9.97 -7.99
N SER A 145 -34.92 -9.18 -6.98
CA SER A 145 -35.09 -9.73 -5.64
C SER A 145 -36.59 -9.76 -5.38
N PRO A 146 -37.22 -10.95 -5.21
CA PRO A 146 -38.51 -10.99 -4.55
C PRO A 146 -38.31 -10.50 -3.12
N LYS A 147 -39.18 -9.60 -2.67
CA LYS A 147 -39.29 -9.23 -1.26
C LYS A 147 -39.61 -10.51 -0.48
N SER A 148 -38.87 -10.77 0.59
CA SER A 148 -39.33 -11.59 1.72
C SER A 148 -39.70 -10.64 2.85
#